data_AF-A0A2K5EKM9-F1
#
_entry.id   AF-A0A2K5EKM9-F1
#
_cell.length_a   1.000
_cell.length_b   1.000
_cell.length_c   1.000
_cell.angle_alpha   90.00
_cell.angle_beta   90.00
_cell.angle_gamma   90.00
#
_symmetry.space_group_name_H-M   'P 1'
#
loop_
_entity.id
_entity.type
_entity.pdbx_description
1 polymer ?
#
loop_
_entity_poly.entity_id
_entity_poly.type
_entity_poly.pdbx_seq_one_letter_code
_entity_poly.pdbx_strand_id
1 'polypeptide(L)'
;MLSKEVSYQELKAEIESYKENSARKSSLLTSLRDRVQELEEESAALSTSKIRTEITAHTAIKENQELKKKVVELDEKLQKCSKENEENKKEVSENCRKHEEFLTQLRDCLDPDERNDQASDEDLILKDLVSAVEAKEALEREVKLFQERLLAGQRVWDASKEELSLLKKSSSELEKSLKASLDAVTASQSQNSSFREKIAALLRGRLSATGSTEDTILEKIREMGSQEESRDRMVSQLEAQISELVEQLGKESGFHQKALQRAQKAETKLETLQGQLTHLEAELVSGDVLRDNLNFEKQKYLKFLDRLLEKMKLDQMAAELGFDMRLDVVLARTEQLIRLESNAVIENKTIAHNLQRKLKTQKERLESKELHMSLLRQKIAQLEEERQARTALVVERDSAHLTIRNLQKKVERMQKELSTCRDLNTELKAKLADTNELKIKTLEQTKAIEDLNKSREKLEKMKEKAEKKLMSVKSELDTTEHEAKENKERARNMIEVVTSEMKTLKKSLEEAEKREKQLADFREVVSQMLGLNVTSLALPDYEIIKCLERLIHSHRHRFVTCACLKDVTTRQDRHPQGHLQLLH
;
A
#
# COMPACT_ATOMS: atom_id res chain seq x y z
N MET A 1 -22.37 20.91 16.53
CA MET A 1 -22.39 22.38 16.67
C MET A 1 -21.77 22.79 18.00
N LEU A 2 -22.56 22.95 19.07
CA LEU A 2 -22.18 23.58 20.36
C LEU A 2 -20.73 23.35 20.85
N SER A 3 -20.26 22.11 20.98
CA SER A 3 -18.90 21.83 21.47
C SER A 3 -17.77 22.46 20.63
N LYS A 4 -17.94 22.64 19.31
CA LYS A 4 -16.95 23.34 18.48
C LYS A 4 -16.95 24.85 18.70
N GLU A 5 -18.13 25.42 18.95
CA GLU A 5 -18.29 26.85 19.24
C GLU A 5 -17.60 27.21 20.57
N VAL A 6 -17.80 26.39 21.61
CA VAL A 6 -17.10 26.55 22.91
C VAL A 6 -15.58 26.52 22.72
N SER A 7 -15.04 25.50 22.05
CA SER A 7 -13.58 25.42 21.81
C SER A 7 -13.02 26.58 20.96
N TYR A 8 -13.84 27.19 20.09
CA TYR A 8 -13.45 28.36 19.31
C TYR A 8 -13.42 29.63 20.16
N GLN A 9 -14.39 29.79 21.07
CA GLN A 9 -14.43 30.91 22.02
C GLN A 9 -13.32 30.82 23.08
N GLU A 10 -13.02 29.60 23.57
CA GLU A 10 -11.88 29.34 24.46
C GLU A 10 -10.55 29.72 23.80
N LEU A 11 -10.29 29.22 22.58
CA LEU A 11 -9.08 29.55 21.82
C LEU A 11 -8.99 31.05 21.48
N LYS A 12 -10.12 31.71 21.21
CA LYS A 12 -10.18 33.16 20.98
C LYS A 12 -9.81 33.95 22.24
N ALA A 13 -10.33 33.55 23.41
CA ALA A 13 -10.00 34.17 24.69
C ALA A 13 -8.53 33.95 25.08
N GLU A 14 -7.98 32.77 24.81
CA GLU A 14 -6.55 32.48 24.99
C GLU A 14 -5.67 33.37 24.08
N ILE A 15 -6.01 33.49 22.79
CA ILE A 15 -5.31 34.39 21.86
C ILE A 15 -5.41 35.86 22.29
N GLU A 16 -6.55 36.29 22.85
CA GLU A 16 -6.72 37.65 23.39
C GLU A 16 -5.88 37.86 24.65
N SER A 17 -5.79 36.88 25.55
CA SER A 17 -4.90 36.90 26.71
C SER A 17 -3.41 36.94 26.31
N TYR A 18 -2.97 36.16 25.32
CA TYR A 18 -1.61 36.22 24.80
C TYR A 18 -1.28 37.59 24.17
N LYS A 19 -2.22 38.19 23.43
CA LYS A 19 -2.06 39.56 22.89
C LYS A 19 -1.93 40.59 24.00
N GLU A 20 -2.77 40.51 25.03
CA GLU A 20 -2.70 41.45 26.16
C GLU A 20 -1.39 41.29 26.95
N ASN A 21 -0.97 40.05 27.23
CA ASN A 21 0.29 39.75 27.89
C ASN A 21 1.49 40.29 27.08
N SER A 22 1.46 40.14 25.75
CA SER A 22 2.45 40.71 24.83
C SER A 22 2.45 42.25 24.87
N ALA A 23 1.28 42.90 24.87
CA ALA A 23 1.16 44.35 24.97
C ALA A 23 1.68 44.89 26.31
N ARG A 24 1.31 44.25 27.44
CA ARG A 24 1.81 44.58 28.78
C ARG A 24 3.34 44.44 28.86
N LYS A 25 3.91 43.36 28.31
CA LYS A 25 5.37 43.16 28.22
C LYS A 25 6.05 44.21 27.35
N SER A 26 5.46 44.57 26.21
CA SER A 26 5.98 45.62 25.33
C SER A 26 6.00 46.98 26.03
N SER A 27 4.90 47.36 26.71
CA SER A 27 4.81 48.59 27.48
C SER A 27 5.81 48.66 28.63
N LEU A 28 6.01 47.56 29.36
CA LEU A 28 7.05 47.46 30.39
C LEU A 28 8.46 47.62 29.78
N LEU A 29 8.72 47.01 28.62
CA LEU A 29 10.02 47.11 27.94
C LEU A 29 10.30 48.54 27.46
N THR A 30 9.30 49.26 26.94
CA THR A 30 9.42 50.69 26.65
C THR A 30 9.74 51.49 27.92
N SER A 31 8.94 51.37 28.98
CA SER A 31 9.17 52.09 30.25
C SER A 31 10.54 51.80 30.88
N LEU A 32 11.08 50.58 30.71
CA LEU A 32 12.43 50.23 31.15
C LEU A 32 13.52 50.84 30.26
N ARG A 33 13.29 51.02 28.95
CA ARG A 33 14.21 51.78 28.08
C ARG A 33 14.20 53.25 28.41
N ASP A 34 13.02 53.84 28.56
CA ASP A 34 12.85 55.25 28.89
C ASP A 34 13.63 55.58 30.17
N ARG A 35 13.48 54.75 31.23
CA ARG A 35 14.23 54.94 32.48
C ARG A 35 15.71 54.59 32.42
N VAL A 36 16.16 53.76 31.47
CA VAL A 36 17.60 53.59 31.22
C VAL A 36 18.17 54.85 30.56
N GLN A 37 17.46 55.45 29.60
CA GLN A 37 17.87 56.71 28.99
C GLN A 37 17.91 57.86 30.02
N GLU A 38 16.89 57.98 30.89
CA GLU A 38 16.89 58.95 32.00
C GLU A 38 18.15 58.81 32.88
N LEU A 39 18.52 57.57 33.26
CA LEU A 39 19.71 57.31 34.08
C LEU A 39 21.04 57.54 33.32
N GLU A 40 21.09 57.32 32.01
CA GLU A 40 22.24 57.66 31.16
C GLU A 40 22.42 59.18 31.04
N GLU A 41 21.33 59.94 30.89
CA GLU A 41 21.32 61.40 30.87
C GLU A 41 21.70 62.00 32.24
N GLU A 42 21.16 61.47 33.35
CA GLU A 42 21.57 61.85 34.71
C GLU A 42 23.06 61.57 34.97
N SER A 43 23.57 60.42 34.52
CA SER A 43 24.98 60.05 34.64
C SER A 43 25.90 61.00 33.86
N ALA A 44 25.50 61.40 32.65
CA ALA A 44 26.22 62.41 31.86
C ALA A 44 26.19 63.80 32.52
N ALA A 45 25.05 64.20 33.09
CA ALA A 45 24.91 65.45 33.84
C ALA A 45 25.77 65.45 35.13
N LEU A 46 25.81 64.34 35.86
CA LEU A 46 26.63 64.17 37.06
C LEU A 46 28.13 64.20 36.72
N SER A 47 28.55 63.53 35.64
CA SER A 47 29.93 63.54 35.14
C SER A 47 30.41 64.94 34.75
N THR A 48 29.61 65.68 33.98
CA THR A 48 29.93 67.06 33.59
C THR A 48 29.88 68.04 34.77
N SER A 49 29.00 67.82 35.75
CA SER A 49 28.98 68.55 37.02
C SER A 49 30.26 68.31 37.83
N LYS A 50 30.69 67.05 37.97
CA LYS A 50 31.93 66.67 38.66
C LYS A 50 33.16 67.32 38.02
N ILE A 51 33.31 67.26 36.70
CA ILE A 51 34.43 67.91 35.99
C ILE A 51 34.45 69.42 36.28
N ARG A 52 33.27 70.07 36.32
CA ARG A 52 33.15 71.49 36.65
C ARG A 52 33.61 71.79 38.10
N THR A 53 33.20 70.98 39.08
CA THR A 53 33.63 71.18 40.48
C THR A 53 35.11 70.92 40.69
N GLU A 54 35.70 69.94 40.00
CA GLU A 54 37.14 69.67 40.02
C GLU A 54 37.97 70.83 39.44
N ILE A 55 37.51 71.46 38.34
CA ILE A 55 38.13 72.67 37.76
C ILE A 55 38.05 73.85 38.74
N THR A 56 36.89 74.08 39.37
CA THR A 56 36.74 75.15 40.38
C THR A 56 37.64 74.92 41.58
N ALA A 57 37.72 73.68 42.09
CA ALA A 57 38.60 73.33 43.20
C ALA A 57 40.08 73.54 42.86
N HIS A 58 40.53 73.10 41.68
CA HIS A 58 41.90 73.34 41.22
C HIS A 58 42.24 74.83 41.08
N THR A 59 41.28 75.65 40.65
CA THR A 59 41.44 77.11 40.54
C THR A 59 41.61 77.74 41.92
N ALA A 60 40.73 77.43 42.88
CA ALA A 60 40.81 77.92 44.25
C ALA A 60 42.10 77.45 44.98
N ILE A 61 42.57 76.22 44.71
CA ILE A 61 43.86 75.73 45.23
C ILE A 61 45.03 76.56 44.69
N LYS A 62 45.03 76.88 43.39
CA LYS A 62 46.07 77.71 42.76
C LYS A 62 46.09 79.13 43.33
N GLU A 63 44.93 79.74 43.53
CA GLU A 63 44.79 81.06 44.15
C GLU A 63 45.30 81.05 45.61
N ASN A 64 44.95 80.02 46.40
CA ASN A 64 45.47 79.85 47.75
C ASN A 64 47.00 79.68 47.79
N GLN A 65 47.59 78.97 46.82
CA GLN A 65 49.05 78.87 46.70
C GLN A 65 49.71 80.22 46.37
N GLU A 66 49.06 81.07 45.57
CA GLU A 66 49.57 82.41 45.25
C GLU A 66 49.42 83.38 46.44
N LEU A 67 48.29 83.34 47.15
CA LEU A 67 48.11 84.07 48.41
C LEU A 67 49.15 83.64 49.45
N LYS A 68 49.42 82.34 49.60
CA LYS A 68 50.44 81.83 50.53
C LYS A 68 51.85 82.35 50.20
N LYS A 69 52.20 82.52 48.92
CA LYS A 69 53.46 83.19 48.52
C LYS A 69 53.49 84.66 48.94
N LYS A 70 52.40 85.40 48.71
CA LYS A 70 52.28 86.82 49.10
C LYS A 70 52.36 87.00 50.63
N VAL A 71 51.82 86.07 51.41
CA VAL A 71 51.97 86.07 52.88
C VAL A 71 53.44 85.95 53.29
N VAL A 72 54.19 85.01 52.72
CA VAL A 72 55.64 84.86 53.02
C VAL A 72 56.42 86.11 52.61
N GLU A 73 56.14 86.67 51.43
CA GLU A 73 56.79 87.91 50.95
C GLU A 73 56.50 89.14 51.84
N LEU A 74 55.33 89.18 52.50
CA LEU A 74 54.99 90.22 53.47
C LEU A 74 55.65 89.99 54.84
N ASP A 75 55.77 88.73 55.26
CA ASP A 75 56.41 88.34 56.53
C ASP A 75 57.93 88.61 56.49
N GLU A 76 58.58 88.33 55.35
CA GLU A 76 59.98 88.71 55.08
C GLU A 76 60.19 90.23 55.17
N LYS A 77 59.25 91.04 54.63
CA LYS A 77 59.30 92.50 54.70
C LYS A 77 59.07 93.03 56.12
N LEU A 78 58.14 92.44 56.87
CA LEU A 78 57.93 92.73 58.30
C LEU A 78 59.19 92.41 59.12
N GLN A 79 59.79 91.24 58.91
CA GLN A 79 61.00 90.84 59.62
C GLN A 79 62.20 91.75 59.29
N LYS A 80 62.30 92.26 58.05
CA LYS A 80 63.30 93.29 57.70
C LYS A 80 63.03 94.59 58.47
N CYS A 81 61.83 95.13 58.37
CA CYS A 81 61.43 96.39 59.02
C CYS A 81 61.64 96.33 60.56
N SER A 82 61.37 95.17 61.18
CA SER A 82 61.60 94.97 62.61
C SER A 82 63.08 95.00 63.00
N LYS A 83 64.02 94.61 62.12
CA LYS A 83 65.47 94.68 62.38
C LYS A 83 65.96 96.12 62.27
N GLU A 84 65.54 96.80 61.21
CA GLU A 84 65.82 98.21 60.93
C GLU A 84 65.36 99.12 62.09
N ASN A 85 64.18 98.85 62.68
CA ASN A 85 63.68 99.55 63.86
C ASN A 85 64.50 99.26 65.15
N GLU A 86 64.97 98.03 65.34
CA GLU A 86 65.84 97.66 66.46
C GLU A 86 67.27 98.23 66.33
N GLU A 87 67.73 98.53 65.12
CA GLU A 87 69.01 99.24 64.88
C GLU A 87 68.85 100.74 65.20
N ASN A 88 67.83 101.41 64.65
CA ASN A 88 67.51 102.82 64.95
C ASN A 88 67.37 103.09 66.47
N LYS A 89 66.72 102.16 67.20
CA LYS A 89 66.51 102.26 68.65
C LYS A 89 67.82 102.22 69.45
N LYS A 90 68.86 101.56 68.96
CA LYS A 90 70.20 101.53 69.59
C LYS A 90 70.93 102.85 69.39
N GLU A 91 70.87 103.41 68.19
CA GLU A 91 71.46 104.72 67.87
C GLU A 91 70.83 105.85 68.70
N VAL A 92 69.50 105.86 68.85
CA VAL A 92 68.80 106.81 69.73
C VAL A 92 69.28 106.68 71.19
N SER A 93 69.41 105.45 71.71
CA SER A 93 69.88 105.22 73.08
C SER A 93 71.31 105.70 73.31
N GLU A 94 72.18 105.68 72.30
CA GLU A 94 73.56 106.17 72.41
C GLU A 94 73.61 107.71 72.44
N ASN A 95 72.69 108.38 71.74
CA ASN A 95 72.62 109.84 71.72
C ASN A 95 72.03 110.44 73.01
N CYS A 96 71.06 109.77 73.66
CA CYS A 96 70.55 110.22 74.97
C CYS A 96 71.67 110.31 76.03
N ARG A 97 72.56 109.30 76.08
CA ARG A 97 73.68 109.25 77.03
C ARG A 97 74.63 110.45 76.90
N LYS A 98 74.89 110.91 75.67
CA LYS A 98 75.77 112.06 75.38
C LYS A 98 75.19 113.38 75.89
N HIS A 99 73.87 113.50 76.06
CA HIS A 99 73.22 114.68 76.64
C HIS A 99 73.26 114.71 78.18
N GLU A 100 73.15 113.56 78.85
CA GLU A 100 73.23 113.44 80.32
C GLU A 100 74.58 113.92 80.85
N GLU A 101 75.67 113.55 80.17
CA GLU A 101 77.05 113.88 80.52
C GLU A 101 77.33 115.40 80.37
N PHE A 102 76.67 116.08 79.41
CA PHE A 102 76.79 117.53 79.20
C PHE A 102 76.16 118.37 80.32
N LEU A 103 74.97 117.98 80.80
CA LEU A 103 74.24 118.72 81.84
C LEU A 103 74.95 118.67 83.20
N THR A 104 75.80 117.67 83.43
CA THR A 104 76.47 117.47 84.72
C THR A 104 77.63 118.47 84.96
N GLN A 105 78.20 119.06 83.90
CA GLN A 105 79.33 120.00 84.01
C GLN A 105 78.94 121.44 84.42
N LEU A 106 77.65 121.77 84.52
CA LEU A 106 77.18 123.16 84.57
C LEU A 106 76.92 123.74 85.99
N ARG A 107 77.41 123.13 87.08
CA ARG A 107 76.78 123.24 88.42
C ARG A 107 77.60 123.87 89.59
N ASP A 108 78.88 124.26 89.46
CA ASP A 108 79.81 124.29 90.63
C ASP A 108 80.59 125.64 91.00
N CYS A 109 80.00 126.85 91.31
CA CYS A 109 80.76 128.16 91.60
C CYS A 109 80.16 129.28 92.61
N LEU A 110 80.98 130.15 93.35
CA LEU A 110 80.80 131.51 94.14
C LEU A 110 80.84 131.59 95.77
N ASP A 111 80.98 132.65 96.69
CA ASP A 111 81.43 134.13 96.88
C ASP A 111 81.56 134.74 98.41
N PRO A 112 81.98 136.04 98.79
CA PRO A 112 82.47 136.60 100.16
C PRO A 112 81.97 138.00 100.87
N ASP A 113 82.62 138.62 101.95
CA ASP A 113 82.12 139.72 102.97
C ASP A 113 83.11 140.84 103.66
N GLU A 114 82.74 141.69 104.72
CA GLU A 114 83.28 143.05 105.29
C GLU A 114 83.29 143.35 106.91
N ARG A 115 83.48 144.50 107.74
CA ARG A 115 83.99 145.98 107.88
C ARG A 115 83.67 146.75 109.30
N ASN A 116 84.33 147.87 109.86
CA ASN A 116 83.83 149.06 110.79
C ASN A 116 84.81 149.91 111.81
N ASP A 117 84.52 151.21 112.27
CA ASP A 117 85.37 152.23 113.11
C ASP A 117 84.68 153.32 114.13
N GLN A 118 85.39 154.21 114.97
CA GLN A 118 84.93 155.32 116.00
C GLN A 118 86.06 156.34 116.61
N ALA A 119 86.02 157.39 117.56
CA ALA A 119 85.19 158.57 118.14
C ALA A 119 85.87 159.47 119.35
N SER A 120 85.54 160.80 119.73
CA SER A 120 85.94 161.64 121.02
C SER A 120 85.40 163.16 121.31
N ASP A 121 85.97 164.03 122.26
CA ASP A 121 85.39 165.11 123.24
C ASP A 121 86.31 166.42 123.63
N GLU A 122 86.23 167.51 124.53
CA GLU A 122 85.38 168.37 125.54
C GLU A 122 86.05 169.81 126.02
N ASP A 123 85.45 170.83 126.81
CA ASP A 123 86.05 172.19 127.34
C ASP A 123 85.36 173.06 128.57
N LEU A 124 85.68 174.38 128.96
CA LEU A 124 85.36 175.14 130.29
C LEU A 124 85.05 176.75 130.47
N ILE A 125 85.43 177.55 131.55
CA ILE A 125 84.66 178.73 132.25
C ILE A 125 85.39 179.98 132.96
N LEU A 126 84.72 181.19 133.18
CA LEU A 126 85.05 182.31 134.17
C LEU A 126 83.92 182.87 135.14
N LYS A 127 82.68 182.33 135.14
CA LYS A 127 81.72 182.33 136.30
C LYS A 127 81.19 183.63 136.99
N ASP A 128 81.54 183.91 138.25
CA ASP A 128 80.48 184.02 139.29
C ASP A 128 79.66 185.32 139.39
N LEU A 129 80.14 186.50 138.96
CA LEU A 129 79.32 187.73 139.03
C LEU A 129 78.18 187.74 137.98
N VAL A 130 78.32 186.93 136.93
CA VAL A 130 77.28 186.74 135.90
C VAL A 130 76.10 185.89 136.44
N SER A 131 76.39 185.00 137.40
CA SER A 131 75.46 183.98 137.92
C SER A 131 74.10 184.53 138.39
N ALA A 132 74.05 185.74 138.97
CA ALA A 132 72.82 186.35 139.45
C ALA A 132 71.89 186.86 138.32
N VAL A 133 72.46 187.24 137.18
CA VAL A 133 71.70 187.63 135.97
C VAL A 133 71.36 186.38 135.16
N GLU A 134 72.32 185.46 135.02
CA GLU A 134 72.13 184.12 134.47
C GLU A 134 70.98 183.37 135.16
N ALA A 135 70.80 183.49 136.47
CA ALA A 135 69.72 182.83 137.19
C ALA A 135 68.32 183.33 136.77
N LYS A 136 68.15 184.63 136.51
CA LYS A 136 66.88 185.18 136.00
C LYS A 136 66.61 184.68 134.57
N GLU A 137 67.63 184.75 133.72
CA GLU A 137 67.51 184.27 132.34
C GLU A 137 67.33 182.74 132.27
N ALA A 138 67.93 181.98 133.19
CA ALA A 138 67.81 180.53 133.25
C ALA A 138 66.36 180.11 133.51
N LEU A 139 65.65 180.78 134.42
CA LEU A 139 64.22 180.53 134.65
C LEU A 139 63.36 180.88 133.41
N GLU A 140 63.67 181.97 132.70
CA GLU A 140 62.98 182.32 131.44
C GLU A 140 63.32 181.34 130.30
N ARG A 141 64.53 180.76 130.29
CA ARG A 141 64.92 179.67 129.40
C ARG A 141 64.24 178.34 129.76
N GLU A 142 64.12 178.00 131.05
CA GLU A 142 63.42 176.80 131.51
C GLU A 142 61.94 176.82 131.12
N VAL A 143 61.24 177.95 131.26
CA VAL A 143 59.82 178.06 130.84
C VAL A 143 59.64 177.77 129.35
N LYS A 144 60.55 178.26 128.49
CA LYS A 144 60.57 177.90 127.06
C LYS A 144 60.86 176.42 126.85
N LEU A 145 61.87 175.87 127.53
CA LEU A 145 62.25 174.47 127.43
C LEU A 145 61.10 173.53 127.86
N PHE A 146 60.33 173.90 128.89
CA PHE A 146 59.11 173.17 129.27
C PHE A 146 58.00 173.27 128.22
N GLN A 147 57.80 174.42 127.57
CA GLN A 147 56.85 174.55 126.45
C GLN A 147 57.29 173.72 125.23
N GLU A 148 58.57 173.74 124.88
CA GLU A 148 59.13 172.93 123.80
C GLU A 148 59.02 171.42 124.10
N ARG A 149 59.29 171.02 125.36
CA ARG A 149 59.16 169.63 125.81
C ARG A 149 57.70 169.16 125.85
N LEU A 150 56.75 170.04 126.15
CA LEU A 150 55.31 169.76 126.04
C LEU A 150 54.89 169.57 124.57
N LEU A 151 55.35 170.45 123.66
CA LEU A 151 55.09 170.34 122.22
C LEU A 151 55.77 169.12 121.56
N ALA A 152 56.92 168.68 122.10
CA ALA A 152 57.54 167.42 121.72
C ALA A 152 56.74 166.22 122.23
N GLY A 153 56.31 166.23 123.50
CA GLY A 153 55.44 165.20 124.08
C GLY A 153 54.11 165.04 123.33
N GLN A 154 53.50 166.16 122.94
CA GLN A 154 52.28 166.16 122.11
C GLN A 154 52.53 165.46 120.75
N ARG A 155 53.61 165.81 120.04
CA ARG A 155 53.98 165.17 118.77
C ARG A 155 54.23 163.67 118.92
N VAL A 156 54.90 163.24 119.99
CA VAL A 156 55.14 161.81 120.27
C VAL A 156 53.84 161.07 120.59
N TRP A 157 52.91 161.70 121.31
CA TRP A 157 51.59 161.13 121.59
C TRP A 157 50.73 160.98 120.33
N ASP A 158 50.66 162.00 119.47
CA ASP A 158 49.91 161.92 118.22
C ASP A 158 50.54 160.90 117.24
N ALA A 159 51.87 160.80 117.15
CA ALA A 159 52.55 159.76 116.37
C ALA A 159 52.24 158.35 116.91
N SER A 160 52.35 158.12 118.21
CA SER A 160 52.04 156.82 118.83
C SER A 160 50.56 156.41 118.64
N LYS A 161 49.66 157.38 118.59
CA LYS A 161 48.23 157.19 118.29
C LYS A 161 47.99 156.84 116.82
N GLU A 162 48.77 157.38 115.89
CA GLU A 162 48.76 156.95 114.48
C GLU A 162 49.32 155.53 114.31
N GLU A 163 50.45 155.20 114.95
CA GLU A 163 51.03 153.84 114.97
C GLU A 163 50.02 152.81 115.52
N LEU A 164 49.35 153.11 116.63
CA LEU A 164 48.32 152.23 117.21
C LEU A 164 47.14 152.05 116.23
N SER A 165 46.79 153.08 115.44
CA SER A 165 45.79 152.96 114.37
C SER A 165 46.24 152.06 113.21
N LEU A 166 47.53 152.05 112.87
CA LEU A 166 48.12 151.21 111.84
C LEU A 166 48.23 149.75 112.31
N LEU A 167 48.72 149.53 113.53
CA LEU A 167 48.72 148.22 114.20
C LEU A 167 47.31 147.60 114.28
N LYS A 168 46.29 148.42 114.57
CA LYS A 168 44.90 147.94 114.60
C LYS A 168 44.37 147.56 113.22
N LYS A 169 44.80 148.26 112.15
CA LYS A 169 44.48 147.87 110.76
C LYS A 169 45.15 146.55 110.40
N SER A 170 46.47 146.44 110.58
CA SER A 170 47.23 145.24 110.22
C SER A 170 46.81 144.01 111.02
N SER A 171 46.48 144.14 112.32
CA SER A 171 45.85 143.07 113.11
C SER A 171 44.54 142.59 112.47
N SER A 172 43.67 143.52 112.04
CA SER A 172 42.40 143.18 111.38
C SER A 172 42.58 142.58 109.98
N GLU A 173 43.73 142.74 109.35
CA GLU A 173 44.07 142.14 108.04
C GLU A 173 44.68 140.75 108.23
N LEU A 174 45.51 140.57 109.27
CA LEU A 174 46.04 139.29 109.68
C LEU A 174 44.92 138.34 110.14
N GLU A 175 43.94 138.83 110.90
CA GLU A 175 42.73 138.07 111.29
C GLU A 175 41.92 137.60 110.07
N LYS A 176 41.73 138.46 109.07
CA LYS A 176 41.04 138.10 107.81
C LYS A 176 41.85 137.05 107.02
N SER A 177 43.17 137.20 106.96
CA SER A 177 44.06 136.25 106.30
C SER A 177 44.04 134.87 106.98
N LEU A 178 44.14 134.83 108.31
CA LEU A 178 44.03 133.60 109.10
C LEU A 178 42.67 132.94 108.93
N LYS A 179 41.58 133.71 108.94
CA LYS A 179 40.22 133.20 108.70
C LYS A 179 40.07 132.63 107.29
N ALA A 180 40.55 133.32 106.26
CA ALA A 180 40.55 132.82 104.89
C ALA A 180 41.40 131.54 104.73
N SER A 181 42.52 131.42 105.45
CA SER A 181 43.34 130.21 105.48
C SER A 181 42.60 129.03 106.11
N LEU A 182 41.93 129.23 107.26
CA LEU A 182 41.11 128.21 107.91
C LEU A 182 39.92 127.77 107.04
N ASP A 183 39.29 128.71 106.34
CA ASP A 183 38.18 128.43 105.42
C ASP A 183 38.66 127.68 104.16
N ALA A 184 39.88 127.95 103.68
CA ALA A 184 40.52 127.18 102.60
C ALA A 184 40.92 125.75 103.05
N VAL A 185 41.43 125.59 104.27
CA VAL A 185 41.77 124.27 104.85
C VAL A 185 40.52 123.42 105.03
N THR A 186 39.46 123.99 105.61
CA THR A 186 38.18 123.27 105.77
C THR A 186 37.50 122.97 104.43
N ALA A 187 37.58 123.87 103.44
CA ALA A 187 37.14 123.59 102.07
C ALA A 187 37.91 122.39 101.47
N SER A 188 39.25 122.39 101.52
CA SER A 188 40.09 121.30 101.02
C SER A 188 39.83 119.97 101.76
N GLN A 189 39.61 120.02 103.08
CA GLN A 189 39.25 118.85 103.88
C GLN A 189 37.89 118.28 103.48
N SER A 190 36.89 119.14 103.20
CA SER A 190 35.56 118.72 102.71
C SER A 190 35.60 118.16 101.28
N GLN A 191 36.48 118.69 100.41
CA GLN A 191 36.71 118.13 99.09
C GLN A 191 37.33 116.73 99.20
N ASN A 192 38.36 116.57 100.04
CA ASN A 192 39.02 115.27 100.29
C ASN A 192 38.07 114.23 100.89
N SER A 193 37.19 114.59 101.83
CA SER A 193 36.17 113.66 102.34
C SER A 193 35.16 113.28 101.26
N SER A 194 34.67 114.23 100.46
CA SER A 194 33.75 113.94 99.34
C SER A 194 34.37 113.09 98.24
N PHE A 195 35.70 113.19 98.04
CA PHE A 195 36.44 112.39 97.08
C PHE A 195 36.62 110.94 97.57
N ARG A 196 37.04 110.75 98.83
CA ARG A 196 37.10 109.43 99.46
C ARG A 196 35.71 108.75 99.49
N GLU A 197 34.65 109.51 99.76
CA GLU A 197 33.28 108.99 99.75
C GLU A 197 32.82 108.55 98.34
N LYS A 198 33.15 109.31 97.29
CA LYS A 198 32.91 108.88 95.89
C LYS A 198 33.66 107.59 95.54
N ILE A 199 34.91 107.43 95.98
CA ILE A 199 35.66 106.19 95.79
C ILE A 199 35.03 105.03 96.57
N ALA A 200 34.66 105.24 97.85
CA ALA A 200 33.98 104.23 98.67
C ALA A 200 32.59 103.84 98.12
N ALA A 201 31.93 104.73 97.37
CA ALA A 201 30.69 104.42 96.63
C ALA A 201 30.95 103.60 95.36
N LEU A 202 32.01 103.91 94.59
CA LEU A 202 32.38 103.14 93.39
C LEU A 202 32.89 101.73 93.73
N LEU A 203 33.61 101.57 94.85
CA LEU A 203 34.08 100.27 95.36
C LEU A 203 32.99 99.44 96.07
N ARG A 204 31.73 99.94 96.12
CA ARG A 204 30.63 99.28 96.85
C ARG A 204 30.01 98.16 96.02
N GLY A 205 30.62 96.98 96.09
CA GLY A 205 29.99 95.73 95.65
C GLY A 205 28.69 95.41 96.42
N ARG A 206 27.89 94.47 95.90
CA ARG A 206 26.52 94.13 96.37
C ARG A 206 26.36 93.75 97.86
N LEU A 207 27.44 93.53 98.61
CA LEU A 207 27.39 92.87 99.94
C LEU A 207 28.26 93.51 101.04
N SER A 208 28.93 94.66 100.81
CA SER A 208 29.79 95.28 101.84
C SER A 208 29.62 96.80 101.94
N ALA A 209 29.25 97.29 103.13
CA ALA A 209 29.19 98.71 103.44
C ALA A 209 30.57 99.23 103.90
N THR A 210 31.41 99.63 102.94
CA THR A 210 32.74 100.17 103.21
C THR A 210 32.67 101.57 103.85
N GLY A 211 33.57 101.84 104.81
CA GLY A 211 33.79 103.20 105.33
C GLY A 211 34.51 104.11 104.32
N SER A 212 34.47 105.42 104.56
CA SER A 212 35.16 106.45 103.76
C SER A 212 36.60 106.74 104.22
N THR A 213 37.14 105.91 105.11
CA THR A 213 38.54 105.93 105.54
C THR A 213 39.47 105.39 104.46
N GLU A 214 40.69 105.94 104.38
CA GLU A 214 41.65 105.62 103.32
C GLU A 214 42.12 104.16 103.38
N ASP A 215 42.40 103.66 104.58
CA ASP A 215 42.86 102.28 104.80
C ASP A 215 41.82 101.25 104.32
N THR A 216 40.53 101.49 104.60
CA THR A 216 39.43 100.61 104.16
C THR A 216 39.19 100.66 102.65
N ILE A 217 39.52 101.78 102.00
CA ILE A 217 39.50 101.90 100.53
C ILE A 217 40.64 101.09 99.93
N LEU A 218 41.87 101.25 100.45
CA LEU A 218 43.05 100.51 99.99
C LEU A 218 42.95 99.00 100.24
N GLU A 219 42.38 98.60 101.38
CA GLU A 219 42.11 97.20 101.70
C GLU A 219 41.08 96.59 100.76
N LYS A 220 39.98 97.29 100.46
CA LYS A 220 38.99 96.82 99.48
C LYS A 220 39.58 96.65 98.08
N ILE A 221 40.48 97.55 97.65
CA ILE A 221 41.18 97.42 96.36
C ILE A 221 42.07 96.17 96.35
N ARG A 222 42.83 95.90 97.43
CA ARG A 222 43.64 94.67 97.55
C ARG A 222 42.77 93.40 97.54
N GLU A 223 41.62 93.41 98.23
CA GLU A 223 40.66 92.31 98.23
C GLU A 223 40.12 92.04 96.81
N MET A 224 39.73 93.09 96.08
CA MET A 224 39.25 92.96 94.70
C MET A 224 40.32 92.38 93.77
N GLY A 225 41.56 92.88 93.83
CA GLY A 225 42.67 92.34 93.03
C GLY A 225 42.97 90.87 93.36
N SER A 226 42.98 90.51 94.64
CA SER A 226 43.13 89.11 95.08
C SER A 226 42.00 88.22 94.57
N GLN A 227 40.77 88.76 94.49
CA GLN A 227 39.61 88.07 93.96
C GLN A 227 39.64 87.98 92.43
N GLU A 228 40.16 88.98 91.73
CA GLU A 228 40.38 89.00 90.28
C GLU A 228 41.43 87.93 89.89
N GLU A 229 42.59 87.90 90.53
CA GLU A 229 43.58 86.82 90.37
C GLU A 229 42.97 85.43 90.65
N SER A 230 42.05 85.31 91.62
CA SER A 230 41.38 84.03 91.90
C SER A 230 40.38 83.62 90.81
N ARG A 231 39.77 84.58 90.12
CA ARG A 231 38.94 84.33 88.93
C ARG A 231 39.81 83.94 87.75
N ASP A 232 40.91 84.64 87.50
CA ASP A 232 41.82 84.34 86.38
C ASP A 232 42.40 82.93 86.50
N ARG A 233 42.84 82.54 87.71
CA ARG A 233 43.26 81.16 88.01
C ARG A 233 42.16 80.13 87.69
N MET A 234 40.90 80.44 88.00
CA MET A 234 39.76 79.58 87.69
C MET A 234 39.41 79.56 86.19
N VAL A 235 39.52 80.70 85.50
CA VAL A 235 39.34 80.81 84.04
C VAL A 235 40.39 79.99 83.33
N SER A 236 41.69 80.16 83.63
CA SER A 236 42.76 79.34 83.04
C SER A 236 42.63 77.85 83.36
N GLN A 237 42.09 77.49 84.53
CA GLN A 237 41.77 76.08 84.84
C GLN A 237 40.64 75.54 83.94
N LEU A 238 39.58 76.32 83.72
CA LEU A 238 38.46 75.95 82.83
C LEU A 238 38.89 75.93 81.36
N GLU A 239 39.72 76.87 80.92
CA GLU A 239 40.30 76.91 79.56
C GLU A 239 41.20 75.70 79.30
N ALA A 240 42.00 75.28 80.29
CA ALA A 240 42.78 74.05 80.22
C ALA A 240 41.88 72.80 80.11
N GLN A 241 40.81 72.71 80.92
CA GLN A 241 39.84 71.61 80.86
C GLN A 241 39.08 71.58 79.52
N ILE A 242 38.67 72.74 79.00
CA ILE A 242 38.05 72.86 77.66
C ILE A 242 39.03 72.41 76.58
N SER A 243 40.30 72.83 76.67
CA SER A 243 41.35 72.42 75.72
C SER A 243 41.58 70.91 75.73
N GLU A 244 41.64 70.30 76.92
CA GLU A 244 41.78 68.85 77.06
C GLU A 244 40.56 68.10 76.47
N LEU A 245 39.34 68.53 76.81
CA LEU A 245 38.10 67.92 76.29
C LEU A 245 37.97 68.07 74.76
N VAL A 246 38.41 69.19 74.19
CA VAL A 246 38.46 69.40 72.73
C VAL A 246 39.51 68.47 72.08
N GLU A 247 40.67 68.28 72.71
CA GLU A 247 41.69 67.34 72.20
C GLU A 247 41.22 65.88 72.30
N GLN A 248 40.54 65.50 73.39
CA GLN A 248 39.92 64.18 73.56
C GLN A 248 38.81 63.94 72.52
N LEU A 249 37.91 64.91 72.30
CA LEU A 249 36.87 64.85 71.27
C LEU A 249 37.46 64.76 69.85
N GLY A 250 38.55 65.47 69.59
CA GLY A 250 39.31 65.36 68.32
C GLY A 250 39.92 63.97 68.11
N LYS A 251 40.47 63.36 69.16
CA LYS A 251 40.98 61.97 69.14
C LYS A 251 39.85 60.98 68.87
N GLU A 252 38.74 61.05 69.58
CA GLU A 252 37.57 60.17 69.40
C GLU A 252 36.93 60.30 68.01
N SER A 253 36.70 61.53 67.53
CA SER A 253 36.24 61.79 66.15
C SER A 253 37.21 61.16 65.12
N GLY A 254 38.52 61.32 65.35
CA GLY A 254 39.56 60.70 64.54
C GLY A 254 39.60 59.16 64.61
N PHE A 255 39.18 58.54 65.72
CA PHE A 255 39.00 57.08 65.81
C PHE A 255 37.71 56.61 65.14
N HIS A 256 36.60 57.30 65.36
CA HIS A 256 35.31 57.00 64.73
C HIS A 256 35.40 57.05 63.20
N GLN A 257 36.02 58.08 62.63
CA GLN A 257 36.23 58.17 61.18
C GLN A 257 37.11 57.02 60.63
N LYS A 258 38.13 56.58 61.40
CA LYS A 258 38.97 55.41 61.05
C LYS A 258 38.24 54.06 61.26
N ALA A 259 37.20 54.01 62.07
CA ALA A 259 36.33 52.85 62.22
C ALA A 259 35.33 52.77 61.05
N LEU A 260 34.65 53.88 60.74
CA LEU A 260 33.72 54.01 59.62
C LEU A 260 34.39 53.68 58.27
N GLN A 261 35.59 54.20 58.02
CA GLN A 261 36.37 53.85 56.83
C GLN A 261 36.81 52.38 56.77
N ARG A 262 36.87 51.66 57.90
CA ARG A 262 37.10 50.21 57.92
C ARG A 262 35.81 49.42 57.67
N ALA A 263 34.69 49.87 58.23
CA ALA A 263 33.36 49.29 57.98
C ALA A 263 33.02 49.36 56.48
N GLN A 264 33.12 50.53 55.87
CA GLN A 264 32.88 50.73 54.42
C GLN A 264 33.80 49.86 53.54
N LYS A 265 35.07 49.65 53.96
CA LYS A 265 36.04 48.76 53.28
C LYS A 265 35.83 47.26 53.58
N ALA A 266 34.94 46.92 54.50
CA ALA A 266 34.49 45.55 54.76
C ALA A 266 33.15 45.28 54.05
N GLU A 267 32.22 46.23 54.09
CA GLU A 267 30.92 46.21 53.37
C GLU A 267 31.13 46.04 51.87
N THR A 268 31.93 46.90 51.23
CA THR A 268 32.26 46.80 49.80
C THR A 268 32.92 45.46 49.43
N LYS A 269 33.73 44.88 50.32
CA LYS A 269 34.31 43.54 50.10
C LYS A 269 33.26 42.46 50.22
N LEU A 270 32.40 42.52 51.25
CA LEU A 270 31.30 41.59 51.47
C LEU A 270 30.35 41.60 50.27
N GLU A 271 30.00 42.77 49.75
CA GLU A 271 29.20 42.93 48.53
C GLU A 271 29.85 42.25 47.31
N THR A 272 31.15 42.48 47.06
CA THR A 272 31.85 41.79 45.96
C THR A 272 31.92 40.27 46.14
N LEU A 273 32.11 39.78 47.38
CA LEU A 273 32.13 38.34 47.68
C LEU A 273 30.74 37.71 47.56
N GLN A 274 29.68 38.44 47.92
CA GLN A 274 28.29 38.01 47.80
C GLN A 274 27.83 37.97 46.33
N GLY A 275 28.30 38.91 45.50
CA GLY A 275 28.14 38.85 44.05
C GLY A 275 28.87 37.66 43.42
N GLN A 276 30.08 37.33 43.90
CA GLN A 276 30.80 36.12 43.47
C GLN A 276 30.10 34.83 43.92
N LEU A 277 29.61 34.77 45.16
CA LEU A 277 28.89 33.62 45.70
C LEU A 277 27.62 33.34 44.89
N THR A 278 26.77 34.35 44.69
CA THR A 278 25.50 34.20 43.93
C THR A 278 25.73 33.83 42.46
N HIS A 279 26.83 34.30 41.85
CA HIS A 279 27.24 33.85 40.51
C HIS A 279 27.62 32.36 40.49
N LEU A 280 28.42 31.89 41.46
CA LEU A 280 28.83 30.48 41.55
C LEU A 280 27.66 29.56 41.92
N GLU A 281 26.72 30.02 42.74
CA GLU A 281 25.46 29.32 43.03
C GLU A 281 24.61 29.16 41.76
N ALA A 282 24.50 30.22 40.95
CA ALA A 282 23.79 30.16 39.67
C ALA A 282 24.49 29.23 38.65
N GLU A 283 25.83 29.25 38.58
CA GLU A 283 26.59 28.30 37.75
C GLU A 283 26.37 26.85 38.21
N LEU A 284 26.43 26.58 39.52
CA LEU A 284 26.20 25.25 40.09
C LEU A 284 24.80 24.72 39.74
N VAL A 285 23.76 25.54 39.94
CA VAL A 285 22.37 25.19 39.58
C VAL A 285 22.23 24.95 38.08
N SER A 286 22.88 25.76 37.23
CA SER A 286 22.89 25.52 35.78
C SER A 286 23.59 24.20 35.40
N GLY A 287 24.68 23.87 36.10
CA GLY A 287 25.43 22.64 35.95
C GLY A 287 24.62 21.40 36.35
N ASP A 288 23.85 21.47 37.44
CA ASP A 288 22.96 20.38 37.86
C ASP A 288 21.78 20.18 36.90
N VAL A 289 21.17 21.26 36.41
CA VAL A 289 20.14 21.16 35.35
C VAL A 289 20.70 20.51 34.08
N LEU A 290 21.94 20.83 33.67
CA LEU A 290 22.61 20.16 32.56
C LEU A 290 22.91 18.68 32.87
N ARG A 291 23.33 18.37 34.10
CA ARG A 291 23.61 17.01 34.60
C ARG A 291 22.35 16.13 34.52
N ASP A 292 21.21 16.65 34.94
CA ASP A 292 19.92 15.94 34.92
C ASP A 292 19.37 15.75 33.50
N ASN A 293 19.52 16.74 32.63
CA ASN A 293 19.20 16.57 31.20
C ASN A 293 20.06 15.47 30.55
N LEU A 294 21.37 15.44 30.82
CA LEU A 294 22.27 14.38 30.34
C LEU A 294 21.91 13.00 30.94
N ASN A 295 21.53 12.93 32.22
CA ASN A 295 21.04 11.71 32.85
C ASN A 295 19.72 11.22 32.22
N PHE A 296 18.80 12.13 31.88
CA PHE A 296 17.54 11.81 31.23
C PHE A 296 17.74 11.26 29.82
N GLU A 297 18.59 11.88 29.00
CA GLU A 297 18.96 11.33 27.69
C GLU A 297 19.68 9.98 27.83
N LYS A 298 20.64 9.84 28.77
CA LYS A 298 21.30 8.56 29.08
C LYS A 298 20.29 7.46 29.42
N GLN A 299 19.24 7.77 30.19
CA GLN A 299 18.17 6.80 30.47
C GLN A 299 17.34 6.43 29.24
N LYS A 300 17.10 7.36 28.30
CA LYS A 300 16.45 7.04 27.01
C LYS A 300 17.33 6.12 26.16
N TYR A 301 18.62 6.43 26.04
CA TYR A 301 19.57 5.61 25.29
C TYR A 301 19.72 4.20 25.88
N LEU A 302 19.78 4.07 27.21
CA LEU A 302 19.74 2.76 27.89
C LEU A 302 18.45 1.98 27.55
N LYS A 303 17.27 2.59 27.73
CA LYS A 303 15.98 1.94 27.42
C LYS A 303 15.85 1.55 25.93
N PHE A 304 16.45 2.32 25.03
CA PHE A 304 16.53 1.97 23.60
C PHE A 304 17.48 0.78 23.35
N LEU A 305 18.68 0.82 23.95
CA LEU A 305 19.69 -0.22 23.79
C LEU A 305 19.23 -1.56 24.38
N ASP A 306 18.64 -1.56 25.57
CA ASP A 306 18.06 -2.75 26.21
C ASP A 306 16.94 -3.36 25.33
N ARG A 307 16.08 -2.52 24.75
CA ARG A 307 15.04 -2.97 23.81
C ARG A 307 15.61 -3.49 22.48
N LEU A 308 16.76 -2.99 22.03
CA LEU A 308 17.46 -3.49 20.85
C LEU A 308 18.08 -4.87 21.13
N LEU A 309 18.74 -5.01 22.28
CA LEU A 309 19.29 -6.28 22.77
C LEU A 309 18.20 -7.37 22.84
N GLU A 310 17.01 -7.03 23.35
CA GLU A 310 15.82 -7.90 23.40
C GLU A 310 15.42 -8.42 22.00
N LYS A 311 15.35 -7.55 20.99
CA LYS A 311 15.00 -7.97 19.61
C LYS A 311 16.10 -8.75 18.91
N MET A 312 17.36 -8.59 19.34
CA MET A 312 18.50 -9.37 18.84
C MET A 312 18.74 -10.68 19.60
N LYS A 313 18.01 -10.89 20.70
CA LYS A 313 18.14 -12.00 21.68
C LYS A 313 19.52 -12.03 22.34
N LEU A 314 19.94 -10.89 22.87
CA LEU A 314 21.24 -10.65 23.52
C LEU A 314 21.12 -10.39 25.02
N ASP A 315 19.92 -10.44 25.61
CA ASP A 315 19.61 -9.99 26.97
C ASP A 315 20.51 -10.61 28.04
N GLN A 316 20.68 -11.94 28.00
CA GLN A 316 21.54 -12.67 28.93
C GLN A 316 23.00 -12.23 28.82
N MET A 317 23.50 -12.05 27.59
CA MET A 317 24.86 -11.59 27.34
C MET A 317 25.04 -10.13 27.77
N ALA A 318 24.03 -9.28 27.60
CA ALA A 318 24.07 -7.88 28.03
C ALA A 318 23.96 -7.70 29.56
N ALA A 319 23.33 -8.64 30.28
CA ALA A 319 23.32 -8.66 31.74
C ALA A 319 24.72 -8.88 32.34
N GLU A 320 25.58 -9.61 31.62
CA GLU A 320 26.96 -9.94 32.00
C GLU A 320 27.99 -8.90 31.50
N LEU A 321 27.57 -7.93 30.67
CA LEU A 321 28.43 -6.93 30.03
C LEU A 321 28.24 -5.50 30.53
N GLY A 322 29.37 -4.80 30.64
CA GLY A 322 29.42 -3.35 30.83
C GLY A 322 28.71 -2.59 29.70
N PHE A 323 28.19 -1.40 30.03
CA PHE A 323 27.42 -0.56 29.10
C PHE A 323 28.22 -0.17 27.84
N ASP A 324 29.51 0.03 27.99
CA ASP A 324 30.50 0.22 26.94
C ASP A 324 30.48 -0.91 25.90
N MET A 325 30.55 -2.17 26.35
CA MET A 325 30.65 -3.35 25.48
C MET A 325 29.30 -3.76 24.84
N ARG A 326 28.16 -3.25 25.34
CA ARG A 326 26.82 -3.61 24.82
C ARG A 326 26.63 -3.20 23.36
N LEU A 327 27.23 -2.10 22.92
CA LEU A 327 27.12 -1.64 21.53
C LEU A 327 27.94 -2.53 20.57
N ASP A 328 29.15 -2.92 20.96
CA ASP A 328 30.02 -3.78 20.13
C ASP A 328 29.40 -5.18 19.93
N VAL A 329 28.71 -5.71 20.94
CA VAL A 329 27.98 -6.98 20.83
C VAL A 329 26.74 -6.85 19.94
N VAL A 330 26.04 -5.71 19.95
CA VAL A 330 24.98 -5.39 18.97
C VAL A 330 25.55 -5.35 17.55
N LEU A 331 26.72 -4.74 17.34
CA LEU A 331 27.38 -4.68 16.03
C LEU A 331 27.81 -6.08 15.55
N ALA A 332 28.53 -6.84 16.37
CA ALA A 332 28.96 -8.20 16.04
C ALA A 332 27.78 -9.15 15.74
N ARG A 333 26.68 -9.01 16.49
CA ARG A 333 25.43 -9.75 16.22
C ARG A 333 24.75 -9.32 14.93
N THR A 334 24.81 -8.03 14.57
CA THR A 334 24.28 -7.50 13.30
C THR A 334 25.07 -8.09 12.12
N GLU A 335 26.40 -8.08 12.18
CA GLU A 335 27.24 -8.74 11.18
C GLU A 335 26.95 -10.24 11.06
N GLN A 336 26.75 -10.95 12.18
CA GLN A 336 26.42 -12.37 12.17
C GLN A 336 25.10 -12.62 11.42
N LEU A 337 24.06 -11.81 11.67
CA LEU A 337 22.76 -11.93 10.99
C LEU A 337 22.88 -11.65 9.48
N ILE A 338 23.63 -10.61 9.08
CA ILE A 338 23.89 -10.30 7.66
C ILE A 338 24.60 -11.47 6.96
N ARG A 339 25.60 -12.10 7.60
CA ARG A 339 26.30 -13.27 7.04
C ARG A 339 25.36 -14.48 6.89
N LEU A 340 24.48 -14.72 7.86
CA LEU A 340 23.49 -15.80 7.80
C LEU A 340 22.45 -15.58 6.69
N GLU A 341 21.94 -14.36 6.53
CA GLU A 341 21.00 -14.01 5.45
C GLU A 341 21.65 -14.13 4.06
N SER A 342 22.89 -13.64 3.91
CA SER A 342 23.66 -13.76 2.67
C SER A 342 23.85 -15.22 2.25
N ASN A 343 24.22 -16.10 3.19
CA ASN A 343 24.33 -17.54 2.95
C ASN A 343 22.99 -18.15 2.51
N ALA A 344 21.89 -17.83 3.20
CA ALA A 344 20.55 -18.31 2.84
C ALA A 344 20.10 -17.83 1.44
N VAL A 345 20.48 -16.61 1.03
CA VAL A 345 20.24 -16.11 -0.33
C VAL A 345 21.05 -16.88 -1.38
N ILE A 346 22.31 -17.22 -1.08
CA ILE A 346 23.17 -18.02 -1.97
C ILE A 346 22.64 -19.46 -2.13
N GLU A 347 22.18 -20.08 -1.04
CA GLU A 347 21.54 -21.41 -1.06
C GLU A 347 20.24 -21.37 -1.86
N ASN A 348 19.35 -20.42 -1.59
CA ASN A 348 18.10 -20.26 -2.35
C ASN A 348 18.34 -20.01 -3.84
N LYS A 349 19.33 -19.18 -4.21
CA LYS A 349 19.75 -18.97 -5.60
C LYS A 349 20.24 -20.28 -6.26
N THR A 350 20.95 -21.11 -5.51
CA THR A 350 21.43 -22.42 -5.96
C THR A 350 20.27 -23.41 -6.16
N ILE A 351 19.32 -23.46 -5.22
CA ILE A 351 18.11 -24.27 -5.31
C ILE A 351 17.25 -23.84 -6.51
N ALA A 352 17.04 -22.53 -6.68
CA ALA A 352 16.28 -21.97 -7.81
C ALA A 352 16.92 -22.34 -9.16
N HIS A 353 18.24 -22.22 -9.30
CA HIS A 353 18.93 -22.63 -10.53
C HIS A 353 18.86 -24.15 -10.77
N ASN A 354 18.91 -24.97 -9.72
CA ASN A 354 18.71 -26.42 -9.81
C ASN A 354 17.29 -26.79 -10.26
N LEU A 355 16.26 -26.09 -9.77
CA LEU A 355 14.87 -26.24 -10.22
C LEU A 355 14.69 -25.77 -11.67
N GLN A 356 15.28 -24.64 -12.05
CA GLN A 356 15.26 -24.12 -13.42
C GLN A 356 15.87 -25.13 -14.43
N ARG A 357 17.01 -25.76 -14.08
CA ARG A 357 17.62 -26.81 -14.90
C ARG A 357 16.72 -28.05 -15.02
N LYS A 358 16.14 -28.52 -13.90
CA LYS A 358 15.16 -29.64 -13.92
C LYS A 358 13.95 -29.33 -14.79
N LEU A 359 13.41 -28.11 -14.70
CA LEU A 359 12.26 -27.66 -15.49
C LEU A 359 12.59 -27.62 -16.99
N LYS A 360 13.77 -27.11 -17.39
CA LYS A 360 14.23 -27.14 -18.78
C LYS A 360 14.27 -28.56 -19.33
N THR A 361 14.90 -29.50 -18.61
CA THR A 361 14.97 -30.91 -19.03
C THR A 361 13.60 -31.61 -19.09
N GLN A 362 12.66 -31.27 -18.22
CA GLN A 362 11.30 -31.83 -18.31
C GLN A 362 10.50 -31.21 -19.48
N LYS A 363 10.73 -29.93 -19.82
CA LYS A 363 10.13 -29.29 -21.00
C LYS A 363 10.64 -29.92 -22.30
N GLU A 364 11.95 -30.10 -22.44
CA GLU A 364 12.58 -30.78 -23.58
C GLU A 364 12.05 -32.22 -23.76
N ARG A 365 11.83 -32.94 -22.65
CA ARG A 365 11.22 -34.29 -22.65
C ARG A 365 9.74 -34.29 -23.03
N LEU A 366 9.00 -33.24 -22.67
CA LEU A 366 7.59 -33.09 -23.05
C LEU A 366 7.48 -32.80 -24.56
N GLU A 367 8.23 -31.82 -25.06
CA GLU A 367 8.29 -31.45 -26.48
C GLU A 367 8.70 -32.66 -27.36
N SER A 368 9.67 -33.46 -26.92
CA SER A 368 10.06 -34.70 -27.58
C SER A 368 8.92 -35.74 -27.64
N LYS A 369 8.12 -35.88 -26.56
CA LYS A 369 6.95 -36.76 -26.53
C LYS A 369 5.80 -36.22 -27.38
N GLU A 370 5.58 -34.90 -27.41
CA GLU A 370 4.56 -34.26 -28.23
C GLU A 370 4.86 -34.44 -29.72
N LEU A 371 6.13 -34.34 -30.12
CA LEU A 371 6.59 -34.65 -31.48
C LEU A 371 6.45 -36.14 -31.82
N HIS A 372 6.70 -37.05 -30.87
CA HIS A 372 6.41 -38.48 -31.10
C HIS A 372 4.89 -38.73 -31.25
N MET A 373 4.06 -38.07 -30.44
CA MET A 373 2.60 -38.18 -30.51
C MET A 373 2.02 -37.57 -31.79
N SER A 374 2.59 -36.50 -32.34
CA SER A 374 2.16 -35.93 -33.63
C SER A 374 2.53 -36.86 -34.79
N LEU A 375 3.74 -37.43 -34.80
CA LEU A 375 4.16 -38.45 -35.77
C LEU A 375 3.28 -39.71 -35.71
N LEU A 376 2.93 -40.19 -34.51
CA LEU A 376 2.01 -41.33 -34.35
C LEU A 376 0.61 -41.00 -34.87
N ARG A 377 0.06 -39.82 -34.56
CA ARG A 377 -1.24 -39.36 -35.11
C ARG A 377 -1.22 -39.27 -36.63
N GLN A 378 -0.12 -38.75 -37.21
CA GLN A 378 0.06 -38.69 -38.65
C GLN A 378 0.12 -40.09 -39.29
N LYS A 379 0.83 -41.05 -38.67
CA LYS A 379 0.88 -42.42 -39.21
C LYS A 379 -0.44 -43.18 -39.03
N ILE A 380 -1.20 -42.90 -37.96
CA ILE A 380 -2.58 -43.41 -37.82
C ILE A 380 -3.44 -42.89 -38.97
N ALA A 381 -3.47 -41.58 -39.22
CA ALA A 381 -4.25 -41.00 -40.33
C ALA A 381 -3.91 -41.64 -41.69
N GLN A 382 -2.61 -41.78 -42.02
CA GLN A 382 -2.16 -42.48 -43.23
C GLN A 382 -2.66 -43.93 -43.29
N LEU A 383 -2.62 -44.68 -42.18
CA LEU A 383 -3.11 -46.07 -42.15
C LEU A 383 -4.63 -46.16 -42.26
N GLU A 384 -5.37 -45.14 -41.80
CA GLU A 384 -6.82 -45.06 -41.98
C GLU A 384 -7.20 -44.68 -43.42
N GLU A 385 -6.45 -43.78 -44.08
CA GLU A 385 -6.56 -43.49 -45.51
C GLU A 385 -6.26 -44.74 -46.36
N GLU A 386 -5.14 -45.45 -46.08
CA GLU A 386 -4.82 -46.73 -46.72
C GLU A 386 -5.94 -47.76 -46.52
N ARG A 387 -6.54 -47.85 -45.32
CA ARG A 387 -7.65 -48.76 -45.00
C ARG A 387 -8.94 -48.38 -45.75
N GLN A 388 -9.25 -47.08 -45.87
CA GLN A 388 -10.40 -46.61 -46.63
C GLN A 388 -10.24 -46.93 -48.12
N ALA A 389 -9.07 -46.65 -48.71
CA ALA A 389 -8.77 -46.98 -50.11
C ALA A 389 -8.88 -48.49 -50.38
N ARG A 390 -8.32 -49.35 -49.51
CA ARG A 390 -8.46 -50.81 -49.62
C ARG A 390 -9.93 -51.26 -49.51
N THR A 391 -10.72 -50.65 -48.62
CA THR A 391 -12.15 -50.94 -48.48
C THR A 391 -12.93 -50.56 -49.75
N ALA A 392 -12.65 -49.40 -50.35
CA ALA A 392 -13.25 -48.98 -51.62
C ALA A 392 -12.95 -49.99 -52.75
N LEU A 393 -11.69 -50.40 -52.91
CA LEU A 393 -11.29 -51.41 -53.90
C LEU A 393 -11.98 -52.77 -53.70
N VAL A 394 -12.26 -53.19 -52.46
CA VAL A 394 -13.04 -54.41 -52.19
C VAL A 394 -14.50 -54.24 -52.63
N VAL A 395 -15.12 -53.08 -52.38
CA VAL A 395 -16.49 -52.78 -52.82
C VAL A 395 -16.58 -52.73 -54.35
N GLU A 396 -15.62 -52.10 -55.02
CA GLU A 396 -15.52 -52.10 -56.49
C GLU A 396 -15.38 -53.53 -57.03
N ARG A 397 -14.45 -54.33 -56.48
CA ARG A 397 -14.24 -55.73 -56.86
C ARG A 397 -15.50 -56.57 -56.68
N ASP A 398 -16.22 -56.40 -55.58
CA ASP A 398 -17.43 -57.18 -55.30
C ASP A 398 -18.60 -56.75 -56.18
N SER A 399 -18.68 -55.46 -56.56
CA SER A 399 -19.60 -54.99 -57.60
C SER A 399 -19.26 -55.61 -58.97
N ALA A 400 -17.98 -55.72 -59.33
CA ALA A 400 -17.52 -56.37 -60.56
C ALA A 400 -17.78 -57.88 -60.53
N HIS A 401 -17.60 -58.56 -59.40
CA HIS A 401 -18.01 -59.96 -59.25
C HIS A 401 -19.53 -60.14 -59.37
N LEU A 402 -20.34 -59.17 -58.95
CA LEU A 402 -21.80 -59.20 -59.11
C LEU A 402 -22.22 -58.97 -60.57
N THR A 403 -21.57 -58.07 -61.32
CA THR A 403 -21.82 -57.92 -62.76
C THR A 403 -21.36 -59.15 -63.54
N ILE A 404 -20.19 -59.73 -63.21
CA ILE A 404 -19.72 -61.01 -63.78
C ILE A 404 -20.73 -62.13 -63.52
N ARG A 405 -21.21 -62.33 -62.28
CA ARG A 405 -22.25 -63.33 -61.97
C ARG A 405 -23.54 -63.10 -62.75
N ASN A 406 -23.94 -61.85 -62.98
CA ASN A 406 -25.13 -61.52 -63.76
C ASN A 406 -24.94 -61.79 -65.27
N LEU A 407 -23.74 -61.59 -65.80
CA LEU A 407 -23.37 -61.99 -67.17
C LEU A 407 -23.28 -63.52 -67.29
N GLN A 408 -22.72 -64.20 -66.29
CA GLN A 408 -22.64 -65.67 -66.24
C GLN A 408 -24.04 -66.29 -66.23
N LYS A 409 -24.99 -65.76 -65.44
CA LYS A 409 -26.43 -66.11 -65.50
C LYS A 409 -27.14 -65.74 -66.82
N LYS A 410 -26.56 -64.90 -67.68
CA LYS A 410 -27.04 -64.71 -69.07
C LYS A 410 -26.45 -65.78 -70.00
N VAL A 411 -25.15 -66.08 -69.87
CA VAL A 411 -24.47 -67.14 -70.61
C VAL A 411 -25.11 -68.50 -70.33
N GLU A 412 -25.38 -68.85 -69.07
CA GLU A 412 -26.07 -70.08 -68.68
C GLU A 412 -27.48 -70.21 -69.30
N ARG A 413 -28.21 -69.09 -69.44
CA ARG A 413 -29.52 -69.08 -70.11
C ARG A 413 -29.39 -69.31 -71.60
N MET A 414 -28.53 -68.55 -72.27
CA MET A 414 -28.28 -68.75 -73.70
C MET A 414 -27.66 -70.13 -74.00
N GLN A 415 -26.93 -70.74 -73.07
CA GLN A 415 -26.45 -72.13 -73.17
C GLN A 415 -27.58 -73.16 -73.05
N LYS A 416 -28.59 -72.93 -72.20
CA LYS A 416 -29.80 -73.77 -72.10
C LYS A 416 -30.70 -73.60 -73.33
N GLU A 417 -30.89 -72.38 -73.80
CA GLU A 417 -31.58 -72.10 -75.06
C GLU A 417 -30.86 -72.82 -76.22
N LEU A 418 -29.53 -72.69 -76.30
CA LEU A 418 -28.70 -73.40 -77.28
C LEU A 418 -28.75 -74.93 -77.14
N SER A 419 -28.83 -75.49 -75.92
CA SER A 419 -29.01 -76.93 -75.74
C SER A 419 -30.39 -77.37 -76.22
N THR A 420 -31.48 -76.71 -75.81
CA THR A 420 -32.82 -77.04 -76.31
C THR A 420 -32.93 -76.93 -77.84
N CYS A 421 -32.26 -75.95 -78.47
CA CYS A 421 -32.16 -75.85 -79.93
C CYS A 421 -31.34 -76.99 -80.55
N ARG A 422 -30.32 -77.52 -79.88
CA ARG A 422 -29.57 -78.73 -80.31
C ARG A 422 -30.41 -79.99 -80.14
N ASP A 423 -31.13 -80.12 -79.04
CA ASP A 423 -31.98 -81.25 -78.71
C ASP A 423 -33.15 -81.35 -79.72
N LEU A 424 -33.79 -80.21 -80.03
CA LEU A 424 -34.76 -80.11 -81.14
C LEU A 424 -34.11 -80.42 -82.51
N ASN A 425 -32.86 -80.03 -82.74
CA ASN A 425 -32.15 -80.35 -83.99
C ASN A 425 -31.82 -81.85 -84.10
N THR A 426 -31.49 -82.53 -83.00
CA THR A 426 -31.30 -83.99 -82.97
C THR A 426 -32.63 -84.73 -83.06
N GLU A 427 -33.70 -84.24 -82.45
CA GLU A 427 -35.06 -84.78 -82.61
C GLU A 427 -35.56 -84.64 -84.06
N LEU A 428 -35.33 -83.50 -84.72
CA LEU A 428 -35.62 -83.31 -86.15
C LEU A 428 -34.76 -84.22 -87.04
N LYS A 429 -33.50 -84.49 -86.68
CA LYS A 429 -32.65 -85.47 -87.37
C LYS A 429 -33.12 -86.91 -87.16
N ALA A 430 -33.60 -87.25 -85.96
CA ALA A 430 -34.22 -88.55 -85.68
C ALA A 430 -35.49 -88.73 -86.52
N LYS A 431 -36.42 -87.77 -86.48
CA LYS A 431 -37.64 -87.77 -87.33
C LYS A 431 -37.31 -87.83 -88.82
N LEU A 432 -36.21 -87.22 -89.27
CA LEU A 432 -35.73 -87.33 -90.65
C LEU A 432 -35.16 -88.73 -90.96
N ALA A 433 -34.46 -89.36 -90.01
CA ALA A 433 -34.00 -90.75 -90.13
C ALA A 433 -35.19 -91.72 -90.16
N ASP A 434 -36.18 -91.56 -89.26
CA ASP A 434 -37.43 -92.34 -89.25
C ASP A 434 -38.19 -92.18 -90.59
N THR A 435 -38.25 -90.95 -91.11
CA THR A 435 -38.85 -90.66 -92.43
C THR A 435 -38.08 -91.34 -93.56
N ASN A 436 -36.75 -91.41 -93.48
CA ASN A 436 -35.93 -92.15 -94.44
C ASN A 436 -36.09 -93.67 -94.31
N GLU A 437 -36.24 -94.22 -93.10
CA GLU A 437 -36.52 -95.63 -92.87
C GLU A 437 -37.92 -96.02 -93.39
N LEU A 438 -38.93 -95.18 -93.14
CA LEU A 438 -40.26 -95.33 -93.75
C LEU A 438 -40.19 -95.28 -95.27
N LYS A 439 -39.37 -94.38 -95.84
CA LYS A 439 -39.15 -94.29 -97.30
C LYS A 439 -38.44 -95.54 -97.85
N ILE A 440 -37.49 -96.12 -97.12
CA ILE A 440 -36.85 -97.41 -97.47
C ILE A 440 -37.90 -98.53 -97.43
N LYS A 441 -38.68 -98.65 -96.36
CA LYS A 441 -39.77 -99.63 -96.25
C LYS A 441 -40.83 -99.46 -97.34
N THR A 442 -41.16 -98.23 -97.75
CA THR A 442 -42.03 -97.96 -98.90
C THR A 442 -41.41 -98.44 -100.22
N LEU A 443 -40.10 -98.24 -100.43
CA LEU A 443 -39.40 -98.76 -101.61
C LEU A 443 -39.32 -100.29 -101.61
N GLU A 444 -39.11 -100.93 -100.46
CA GLU A 444 -39.12 -102.40 -100.31
C GLU A 444 -40.52 -102.98 -100.59
N GLN A 445 -41.58 -102.36 -100.05
CA GLN A 445 -42.97 -102.70 -100.36
C GLN A 445 -43.29 -102.50 -101.85
N THR A 446 -42.82 -101.41 -102.46
CA THR A 446 -42.99 -101.15 -103.90
C THR A 446 -42.33 -102.24 -104.73
N LYS A 447 -41.13 -102.68 -104.35
CA LYS A 447 -40.40 -103.76 -105.01
C LYS A 447 -41.09 -105.12 -104.85
N ALA A 448 -41.63 -105.42 -103.66
CA ALA A 448 -42.43 -106.61 -103.42
C ALA A 448 -43.74 -106.61 -104.23
N ILE A 449 -44.41 -105.46 -104.36
CA ILE A 449 -45.58 -105.28 -105.24
C ILE A 449 -45.19 -105.49 -106.72
N GLU A 450 -44.01 -105.02 -107.14
CA GLU A 450 -43.53 -105.20 -108.51
C GLU A 450 -43.25 -106.67 -108.84
N ASP A 451 -42.64 -107.43 -107.91
CA ASP A 451 -42.39 -108.87 -108.09
C ASP A 451 -43.67 -109.72 -107.95
N LEU A 452 -44.64 -109.30 -107.11
CA LEU A 452 -46.00 -109.85 -107.09
C LEU A 452 -46.75 -109.57 -108.40
N ASN A 453 -46.57 -108.41 -109.03
CA ASN A 453 -47.14 -108.14 -110.35
C ASN A 453 -46.50 -109.01 -111.44
N LYS A 454 -45.17 -109.24 -111.40
CA LYS A 454 -44.48 -110.18 -112.30
C LYS A 454 -44.95 -111.64 -112.10
N SER A 455 -45.29 -112.04 -110.87
CA SER A 455 -45.83 -113.39 -110.61
C SER A 455 -47.30 -113.51 -111.02
N ARG A 456 -48.12 -112.48 -110.77
CA ARG A 456 -49.49 -112.35 -111.28
C ARG A 456 -49.53 -112.42 -112.80
N GLU A 457 -48.66 -111.70 -113.51
CA GLU A 457 -48.65 -111.69 -114.98
C GLU A 457 -48.30 -113.08 -115.56
N LYS A 458 -47.43 -113.85 -114.89
CA LYS A 458 -47.17 -115.27 -115.22
C LYS A 458 -48.40 -116.14 -114.94
N LEU A 459 -49.12 -115.89 -113.85
CA LEU A 459 -50.37 -116.57 -113.49
C LEU A 459 -51.49 -116.28 -114.51
N GLU A 460 -51.65 -115.03 -114.93
CA GLU A 460 -52.61 -114.62 -115.98
C GLU A 460 -52.27 -115.33 -117.32
N LYS A 461 -50.99 -115.41 -117.70
CA LYS A 461 -50.52 -116.16 -118.88
C LYS A 461 -50.66 -117.68 -118.75
N MET A 462 -50.80 -118.23 -117.54
CA MET A 462 -51.19 -119.64 -117.33
C MET A 462 -52.70 -119.82 -117.34
N LYS A 463 -53.46 -118.87 -116.77
CA LYS A 463 -54.93 -118.82 -116.83
C LYS A 463 -55.43 -118.75 -118.27
N GLU A 464 -54.91 -117.85 -119.11
CA GLU A 464 -55.28 -117.80 -120.54
C GLU A 464 -55.03 -119.14 -121.27
N LYS A 465 -53.95 -119.85 -120.92
CA LYS A 465 -53.64 -121.17 -121.49
C LYS A 465 -54.58 -122.26 -120.96
N ALA A 466 -55.07 -122.13 -119.73
CA ALA A 466 -56.10 -123.00 -119.17
C ALA A 466 -57.48 -122.71 -119.77
N GLU A 467 -57.88 -121.43 -119.90
CA GLU A 467 -59.15 -121.00 -120.50
C GLU A 467 -59.25 -121.38 -121.98
N LYS A 468 -58.15 -121.27 -122.75
CA LYS A 468 -58.11 -121.75 -124.16
C LYS A 468 -58.28 -123.27 -124.27
N LYS A 469 -57.78 -124.06 -123.31
CA LYS A 469 -58.02 -125.51 -123.22
C LYS A 469 -59.43 -125.85 -122.72
N LEU A 470 -59.95 -125.07 -121.76
CA LEU A 470 -61.30 -125.24 -121.23
C LEU A 470 -62.33 -124.98 -122.34
N MET A 471 -62.10 -123.98 -123.18
CA MET A 471 -62.96 -123.67 -124.33
C MET A 471 -62.94 -124.76 -125.41
N SER A 472 -61.79 -125.38 -125.72
CA SER A 472 -61.76 -126.50 -126.69
C SER A 472 -62.50 -127.73 -126.16
N VAL A 473 -62.20 -128.14 -124.91
CA VAL A 473 -62.88 -129.25 -124.23
C VAL A 473 -64.38 -128.98 -124.09
N LYS A 474 -64.80 -127.72 -123.89
CA LYS A 474 -66.22 -127.35 -123.87
C LYS A 474 -66.87 -127.51 -125.24
N SER A 475 -66.23 -127.04 -126.32
CA SER A 475 -66.78 -127.25 -127.68
C SER A 475 -66.82 -128.73 -128.11
N GLU A 476 -65.92 -129.57 -127.58
CA GLU A 476 -65.94 -131.03 -127.77
C GLU A 476 -67.05 -131.69 -126.93
N LEU A 477 -67.39 -131.14 -125.75
CA LEU A 477 -68.50 -131.62 -124.93
C LEU A 477 -69.86 -131.25 -125.55
N ASP A 478 -70.03 -130.01 -126.02
CA ASP A 478 -71.28 -129.51 -126.60
C ASP A 478 -71.68 -130.30 -127.87
N THR A 479 -70.72 -130.79 -128.68
CA THR A 479 -71.01 -131.67 -129.83
C THR A 479 -71.41 -133.09 -129.41
N THR A 480 -70.71 -133.70 -128.46
CA THR A 480 -71.08 -135.05 -127.96
C THR A 480 -72.42 -135.07 -127.24
N GLU A 481 -72.82 -133.99 -126.55
CA GLU A 481 -74.15 -133.88 -125.96
C GLU A 481 -75.27 -133.77 -127.03
N HIS A 482 -74.97 -133.22 -128.21
CA HIS A 482 -75.92 -133.15 -129.32
C HIS A 482 -76.15 -134.53 -129.95
N GLU A 483 -75.09 -135.27 -130.27
CA GLU A 483 -75.18 -136.66 -130.76
C GLU A 483 -75.87 -137.59 -129.75
N ALA A 484 -75.60 -137.43 -128.45
CA ALA A 484 -76.24 -138.22 -127.39
C ALA A 484 -77.76 -137.99 -127.32
N LYS A 485 -78.23 -136.76 -127.59
CA LYS A 485 -79.68 -136.43 -127.62
C LYS A 485 -80.37 -137.04 -128.84
N GLU A 486 -79.78 -136.96 -130.02
CA GLU A 486 -80.42 -137.50 -131.24
C GLU A 486 -80.52 -139.04 -131.21
N ASN A 487 -79.49 -139.72 -130.71
CA ASN A 487 -79.52 -141.17 -130.49
C ASN A 487 -80.62 -141.59 -129.49
N LYS A 488 -80.89 -140.78 -128.46
CA LYS A 488 -81.93 -141.04 -127.46
C LYS A 488 -83.34 -140.90 -128.03
N GLU A 489 -83.56 -140.00 -128.98
CA GLU A 489 -84.85 -139.84 -129.65
C GLU A 489 -85.10 -140.98 -130.66
N ARG A 490 -84.08 -141.40 -131.43
CA ARG A 490 -84.15 -142.59 -132.28
C ARG A 490 -84.48 -143.87 -131.49
N ALA A 491 -83.97 -144.01 -130.26
CA ALA A 491 -84.28 -145.14 -129.37
C ALA A 491 -85.75 -145.15 -128.88
N ARG A 492 -86.40 -144.00 -128.68
CA ARG A 492 -87.81 -143.90 -128.25
C ARG A 492 -88.75 -144.42 -129.32
N ASN A 493 -88.60 -143.95 -130.56
CA ASN A 493 -89.47 -144.34 -131.67
C ASN A 493 -89.40 -145.85 -131.96
N MET A 494 -88.22 -146.47 -131.76
CA MET A 494 -88.02 -147.91 -131.86
C MET A 494 -88.85 -148.70 -130.82
N ILE A 495 -88.91 -148.21 -129.58
CA ILE A 495 -89.66 -148.85 -128.48
C ILE A 495 -91.16 -148.78 -128.73
N GLU A 496 -91.66 -147.69 -129.31
CA GLU A 496 -93.09 -147.52 -129.62
C GLU A 496 -93.59 -148.55 -130.65
N VAL A 497 -92.79 -148.81 -131.70
CA VAL A 497 -93.06 -149.87 -132.69
C VAL A 497 -93.09 -151.25 -132.02
N VAL A 498 -92.04 -151.63 -131.30
CA VAL A 498 -91.94 -152.95 -130.63
C VAL A 498 -93.07 -153.18 -129.61
N THR A 499 -93.50 -152.12 -128.92
CA THR A 499 -94.63 -152.19 -127.96
C THR A 499 -95.97 -152.48 -128.65
N SER A 500 -96.13 -152.10 -129.92
CA SER A 500 -97.33 -152.41 -130.71
C SER A 500 -97.38 -153.87 -131.15
N GLU A 501 -96.24 -154.44 -131.57
CA GLU A 501 -96.11 -155.83 -132.03
C GLU A 501 -96.21 -156.84 -130.86
N MET A 502 -95.65 -156.49 -129.69
CA MET A 502 -95.77 -157.32 -128.49
C MET A 502 -97.24 -157.56 -128.08
N LYS A 503 -98.13 -156.60 -128.33
CA LYS A 503 -99.57 -156.73 -128.03
C LYS A 503 -100.31 -157.67 -128.98
N THR A 504 -99.90 -157.80 -130.24
CA THR A 504 -100.53 -158.75 -131.18
C THR A 504 -100.01 -160.17 -130.94
N LEU A 505 -98.69 -160.33 -130.75
CA LEU A 505 -98.05 -161.63 -130.44
C LEU A 505 -98.56 -162.26 -129.14
N LYS A 506 -98.79 -161.49 -128.06
CA LYS A 506 -99.33 -162.06 -126.81
C LYS A 506 -100.69 -162.73 -127.01
N LYS A 507 -101.51 -162.24 -127.95
CA LYS A 507 -102.88 -162.69 -128.17
C LYS A 507 -102.98 -164.05 -128.89
N SER A 508 -101.95 -164.48 -129.62
CA SER A 508 -101.91 -165.79 -130.27
C SER A 508 -101.37 -166.90 -129.35
N LEU A 509 -100.53 -166.55 -128.37
CA LEU A 509 -99.93 -167.52 -127.44
C LEU A 509 -100.95 -168.19 -126.50
N GLU A 510 -101.91 -167.41 -125.97
CA GLU A 510 -102.96 -167.89 -125.06
C GLU A 510 -103.96 -168.87 -125.73
N GLU A 511 -103.96 -168.97 -127.06
CA GLU A 511 -104.71 -169.99 -127.81
C GLU A 511 -103.93 -171.29 -128.05
N ALA A 512 -102.59 -171.24 -128.05
CA ALA A 512 -101.74 -172.42 -128.23
C ALA A 512 -101.68 -173.27 -126.95
N GLU A 513 -101.44 -172.61 -125.81
CA GLU A 513 -101.26 -173.25 -124.48
C GLU A 513 -102.48 -174.08 -124.05
N LYS A 514 -103.69 -173.69 -124.48
CA LYS A 514 -104.93 -174.45 -124.23
C LYS A 514 -105.04 -175.77 -124.99
N ARG A 515 -104.31 -175.95 -126.10
CA ARG A 515 -104.35 -177.17 -126.94
C ARG A 515 -103.33 -178.21 -126.49
N GLU A 516 -102.12 -177.77 -126.12
CA GLU A 516 -101.04 -178.64 -125.69
C GLU A 516 -101.41 -179.48 -124.45
N LYS A 517 -102.02 -178.83 -123.46
CA LYS A 517 -102.35 -179.46 -122.17
C LYS A 517 -103.34 -180.62 -122.29
N GLN A 518 -104.26 -180.60 -123.25
CA GLN A 518 -105.23 -181.68 -123.46
C GLN A 518 -104.62 -182.95 -124.07
N LEU A 519 -103.46 -182.86 -124.72
CA LEU A 519 -102.78 -183.99 -125.35
C LEU A 519 -101.80 -184.70 -124.40
N ALA A 520 -101.24 -183.97 -123.43
CA ALA A 520 -100.36 -184.54 -122.41
C ALA A 520 -101.10 -185.54 -121.51
N ASP A 521 -102.22 -185.12 -120.91
CA ASP A 521 -103.00 -185.92 -119.95
C ASP A 521 -103.49 -187.25 -120.55
N PHE A 522 -103.90 -187.25 -121.83
CA PHE A 522 -104.36 -188.46 -122.53
C PHE A 522 -103.25 -189.51 -122.70
N ARG A 523 -102.00 -189.08 -122.92
CA ARG A 523 -100.84 -189.96 -123.14
C ARG A 523 -100.45 -190.72 -121.87
N GLU A 524 -100.61 -190.09 -120.71
CA GLU A 524 -100.32 -190.70 -119.41
C GLU A 524 -101.33 -191.80 -119.06
N VAL A 525 -102.64 -191.53 -119.22
CA VAL A 525 -103.72 -192.48 -118.90
C VAL A 525 -103.65 -193.76 -119.76
N VAL A 526 -103.41 -193.63 -121.07
CA VAL A 526 -103.29 -194.79 -121.96
C VAL A 526 -102.06 -195.66 -121.61
N SER A 527 -100.96 -195.04 -121.20
CA SER A 527 -99.75 -195.75 -120.78
C SER A 527 -99.99 -196.60 -119.53
N GLN A 528 -100.73 -196.07 -118.54
CA GLN A 528 -101.10 -196.80 -117.33
C GLN A 528 -102.08 -197.96 -117.60
N MET A 529 -103.12 -197.73 -118.41
CA MET A 529 -104.17 -198.75 -118.64
C MET A 529 -103.69 -199.99 -119.40
N LEU A 530 -102.63 -199.89 -120.22
CA LEU A 530 -102.08 -201.02 -120.97
C LEU A 530 -101.23 -201.99 -120.11
N GLY A 531 -101.07 -201.73 -118.80
CA GLY A 531 -100.30 -202.58 -117.89
C GLY A 531 -98.79 -202.56 -118.14
N LEU A 532 -98.30 -201.54 -118.86
CA LEU A 532 -96.88 -201.32 -119.14
C LEU A 532 -96.29 -200.40 -118.05
N ASN A 533 -95.15 -200.76 -117.46
CA ASN A 533 -94.58 -199.98 -116.35
C ASN A 533 -93.87 -198.71 -116.83
N VAL A 534 -94.30 -197.55 -116.32
CA VAL A 534 -94.11 -196.22 -116.94
C VAL A 534 -92.82 -195.50 -116.49
N THR A 535 -91.72 -196.20 -116.20
CA THR A 535 -90.44 -195.60 -115.76
C THR A 535 -89.28 -195.73 -116.74
N SER A 536 -89.46 -196.45 -117.85
CA SER A 536 -88.64 -196.31 -119.06
C SER A 536 -89.34 -196.91 -120.29
N LEU A 537 -89.03 -196.49 -121.50
CA LEU A 537 -88.04 -195.47 -121.88
C LEU A 537 -88.73 -194.13 -122.20
N ALA A 538 -88.08 -193.24 -122.96
CA ALA A 538 -88.82 -192.37 -123.85
C ALA A 538 -89.54 -193.27 -124.88
N LEU A 539 -90.77 -193.70 -124.55
CA LEU A 539 -91.61 -194.53 -125.42
C LEU A 539 -91.88 -193.76 -126.73
N PRO A 540 -91.31 -194.17 -127.88
CA PRO A 540 -91.86 -193.78 -129.17
C PRO A 540 -93.18 -194.54 -129.30
N ASP A 541 -94.17 -193.95 -129.97
CA ASP A 541 -95.54 -194.50 -129.90
C ASP A 541 -95.63 -195.93 -130.45
N TYR A 542 -94.64 -196.38 -131.24
CA TYR A 542 -94.50 -197.73 -131.78
C TYR A 542 -94.58 -198.88 -130.74
N GLU A 543 -94.22 -198.71 -129.47
CA GLU A 543 -94.31 -199.81 -128.47
C GLU A 543 -95.69 -199.89 -127.79
N ILE A 544 -96.29 -198.73 -127.53
CA ILE A 544 -97.72 -198.61 -127.19
C ILE A 544 -98.55 -199.20 -128.35
N ILE A 545 -98.21 -198.81 -129.58
CA ILE A 545 -98.79 -199.34 -130.82
C ILE A 545 -98.51 -200.84 -130.97
N LYS A 546 -97.36 -201.41 -130.61
CA LYS A 546 -97.08 -202.86 -130.76
C LYS A 546 -97.75 -203.74 -129.70
N CYS A 547 -98.15 -203.16 -128.58
CA CYS A 547 -99.08 -203.82 -127.64
C CYS A 547 -100.53 -203.65 -128.10
N LEU A 548 -100.90 -202.47 -128.59
CA LEU A 548 -102.19 -202.23 -129.24
C LEU A 548 -102.36 -203.07 -130.52
N GLU A 549 -101.32 -203.36 -131.31
CA GLU A 549 -101.35 -204.23 -132.50
C GLU A 549 -101.62 -205.68 -132.13
N ARG A 550 -101.23 -206.11 -130.91
CA ARG A 550 -101.62 -207.39 -130.33
C ARG A 550 -103.11 -207.43 -129.98
N LEU A 551 -103.75 -206.27 -129.77
CA LEU A 551 -105.21 -206.10 -129.71
C LEU A 551 -105.85 -205.81 -131.10
N ILE A 552 -105.14 -205.16 -132.02
CA ILE A 552 -105.65 -204.54 -133.27
C ILE A 552 -105.40 -205.42 -134.52
N HIS A 553 -104.77 -206.59 -134.34
CA HIS A 553 -105.12 -207.78 -135.14
C HIS A 553 -106.64 -208.08 -135.10
N SER A 554 -107.42 -207.41 -134.25
CA SER A 554 -108.88 -207.45 -134.17
C SER A 554 -109.66 -206.31 -134.91
N HIS A 555 -109.09 -205.58 -135.90
CA HIS A 555 -109.75 -204.87 -137.06
C HIS A 555 -109.18 -203.47 -137.48
N ARG A 556 -109.72 -202.87 -138.57
CA ARG A 556 -109.09 -201.84 -139.49
C ARG A 556 -109.96 -200.57 -139.80
N HIS A 557 -109.31 -199.50 -140.32
CA HIS A 557 -109.72 -198.52 -141.40
C HIS A 557 -110.20 -197.04 -141.12
N ARG A 558 -109.70 -196.09 -141.99
CA ARG A 558 -110.18 -194.71 -142.44
C ARG A 558 -109.91 -193.41 -141.61
N PHE A 559 -110.08 -192.14 -142.10
CA PHE A 559 -109.59 -191.37 -143.32
C PHE A 559 -110.06 -189.85 -143.37
N VAL A 560 -109.57 -189.01 -144.34
CA VAL A 560 -110.06 -187.67 -144.86
C VAL A 560 -109.47 -186.31 -144.29
N THR A 561 -109.80 -185.13 -144.89
CA THR A 561 -108.89 -183.99 -145.30
C THR A 561 -109.53 -182.56 -145.44
N CYS A 562 -108.73 -181.45 -145.52
CA CYS A 562 -108.76 -180.31 -146.53
C CYS A 562 -109.02 -178.77 -146.19
N ALA A 563 -108.26 -177.86 -146.88
CA ALA A 563 -108.61 -176.53 -147.53
C ALA A 563 -108.72 -175.08 -146.89
N CYS A 564 -108.30 -174.06 -147.69
CA CYS A 564 -108.77 -172.62 -147.86
C CYS A 564 -108.50 -171.47 -146.83
N LEU A 565 -108.59 -170.13 -147.14
CA LEU A 565 -108.08 -169.26 -148.26
C LEU A 565 -108.35 -167.69 -148.11
N LYS A 566 -107.34 -166.83 -148.44
CA LYS A 566 -107.34 -165.46 -149.12
C LYS A 566 -107.97 -164.11 -148.58
N ASP A 567 -107.54 -163.02 -149.28
CA ASP A 567 -108.07 -161.62 -149.48
C ASP A 567 -108.10 -160.61 -148.28
N VAL A 568 -107.94 -159.26 -148.35
CA VAL A 568 -108.02 -158.12 -149.34
C VAL A 568 -109.32 -157.29 -149.29
N THR A 569 -109.28 -155.98 -148.92
CA THR A 569 -110.16 -154.90 -149.48
C THR A 569 -109.83 -153.43 -149.05
N THR A 570 -110.39 -152.49 -149.82
CA THR A 570 -110.26 -151.01 -149.88
C THR A 570 -111.09 -150.17 -148.87
N ARG A 571 -110.71 -148.90 -148.60
CA ARG A 571 -111.67 -147.75 -148.68
C ARG A 571 -111.08 -146.30 -148.66
N GLN A 572 -111.61 -145.45 -149.57
CA GLN A 572 -111.83 -143.98 -149.58
C GLN A 572 -110.73 -142.90 -149.36
N ASP A 573 -110.69 -141.99 -150.34
CA ASP A 573 -110.59 -140.52 -150.28
C ASP A 573 -109.44 -139.79 -149.56
N ARG A 574 -108.43 -139.39 -150.35
CA ARG A 574 -107.90 -138.01 -150.38
C ARG A 574 -107.35 -137.66 -151.77
N HIS A 575 -107.38 -136.38 -152.12
CA HIS A 575 -107.23 -135.85 -153.49
C HIS A 575 -105.80 -135.28 -153.77
N PRO A 576 -105.47 -134.70 -154.94
CA PRO A 576 -104.18 -134.97 -155.58
C PRO A 576 -103.11 -133.90 -155.33
N GLN A 577 -101.88 -134.33 -155.08
CA GLN A 577 -100.69 -133.48 -155.13
C GLN A 577 -99.50 -134.32 -155.61
N GLY A 578 -99.22 -134.25 -156.91
CA GLY A 578 -98.71 -135.40 -157.67
C GLY A 578 -97.20 -135.46 -157.91
N HIS A 579 -96.45 -135.91 -156.90
CA HIS A 579 -95.18 -136.65 -157.02
C HIS A 579 -93.97 -135.91 -157.66
N LEU A 580 -92.73 -136.37 -157.51
CA LEU A 580 -92.20 -137.52 -156.75
C LEU A 580 -91.36 -137.00 -155.56
N GLN A 581 -91.85 -135.91 -154.93
CA GLN A 581 -91.15 -135.14 -153.90
C GLN A 581 -90.95 -135.94 -152.60
N LEU A 582 -90.03 -135.58 -151.70
CA LEU A 582 -90.15 -134.42 -150.81
C LEU A 582 -88.77 -133.79 -150.52
N LEU A 583 -88.55 -132.57 -151.02
CA LEU A 583 -87.48 -131.65 -150.59
C LEU A 583 -88.09 -130.72 -149.51
N HIS A 584 -88.72 -131.36 -148.52
CA HIS A 584 -89.94 -130.93 -147.83
C HIS A 584 -90.18 -131.84 -146.61
#